data_AF-A0A351AUZ9-F1
#
_entry.id   AF-A0A351AUZ9-F1
#
_cell.length_a   1.000
_cell.length_b   1.000
_cell.length_c   1.000
_cell.angle_alpha   90.00
_cell.angle_beta   90.00
_cell.angle_gamma   90.00
#
_symmetry.space_group_name_H-M   'P 1'
#
loop_
_entity.id
_entity.type
_entity.pdbx_description
1 polymer ?
#
loop_
_entity_poly.entity_id
_entity_poly.type
_entity_poly.pdbx_seq_one_letter_code
_entity_poly.pdbx_strand_id
1 'polypeptide(L)'
;VKTILISAVIVDYIMPLLPTYTGEPILAAIFGGILAGAGLAFIYMRDSSTGGSDFIVLAIRKKKPQLSIGSISLAVDGVIIMLGWIVYGNINAVLYGMIMTIGYSLIVDKLMYGIDSRKLLIIVTSNGDNVARRIGEEIERGVTVADGKGAYTGNKKQIL
;
A
#
# COMPACT_ATOMS: atom_id res chain seq x y z
N VAL A 1 -10.22 19.45 -0.78
CA VAL A 1 -11.60 19.98 -0.88
C VAL A 1 -12.41 19.31 -1.99
N LYS A 2 -11.97 19.33 -3.26
CA LYS A 2 -12.71 18.68 -4.36
C LYS A 2 -12.98 17.18 -4.13
N THR A 3 -11.97 16.42 -3.67
CA THR A 3 -12.11 14.99 -3.35
C THR A 3 -13.16 14.74 -2.27
N ILE A 4 -13.19 15.57 -1.22
CA ILE A 4 -14.11 15.47 -0.08
C ILE A 4 -15.55 15.75 -0.53
N LEU A 5 -15.76 16.78 -1.36
CA LEU A 5 -17.10 17.09 -1.89
C LEU A 5 -17.62 15.96 -2.78
N ILE A 6 -16.76 15.41 -3.65
CA ILE A 6 -17.14 14.30 -4.52
C ILE A 6 -17.46 13.04 -3.68
N SER A 7 -16.61 12.69 -2.71
CA SER A 7 -16.85 11.53 -1.86
C SER A 7 -18.12 11.69 -1.01
N ALA A 8 -18.38 12.89 -0.47
CA ALA A 8 -19.59 13.17 0.30
C ALA A 8 -20.85 13.00 -0.56
N VAL A 9 -20.88 13.57 -1.77
CA VAL A 9 -22.04 13.43 -2.67
C VAL A 9 -22.29 11.96 -3.03
N ILE A 10 -21.23 11.18 -3.30
CA ILE A 10 -21.36 9.75 -3.60
C ILE A 10 -21.92 8.98 -2.39
N VAL A 11 -21.38 9.23 -1.19
CA VAL A 11 -21.81 8.54 0.02
C VAL A 11 -23.23 8.94 0.42
N ASP A 12 -23.59 10.21 0.31
CA ASP A 12 -24.89 10.70 0.81
C ASP A 12 -26.04 10.45 -0.18
N TYR A 13 -25.78 10.50 -1.50
CA TYR A 13 -26.84 10.38 -2.52
C TYR A 13 -26.83 9.06 -3.29
N ILE A 14 -25.66 8.43 -3.49
CA ILE A 14 -25.55 7.22 -4.32
C ILE A 14 -25.57 5.95 -3.47
N MET A 15 -24.82 5.91 -2.36
CA MET A 15 -24.76 4.71 -1.52
C MET A 15 -26.11 4.25 -0.95
N PRO A 16 -27.05 5.13 -0.53
CA PRO A 16 -28.36 4.68 -0.03
C PRO A 16 -29.24 4.02 -1.09
N LEU A 17 -28.94 4.23 -2.38
CA LEU A 17 -29.67 3.62 -3.50
C LEU A 17 -29.18 2.19 -3.80
N LEU A 18 -28.04 1.78 -3.24
CA LEU A 18 -27.47 0.45 -3.45
C LEU A 18 -28.00 -0.54 -2.40
N PRO A 19 -28.25 -1.80 -2.79
CA PRO A 19 -28.70 -2.82 -1.84
C PRO A 19 -27.62 -3.09 -0.79
N THR A 20 -28.02 -3.11 0.47
CA THR A 20 -27.14 -3.47 1.59
C THR A 20 -26.96 -4.98 1.67
N TYR A 21 -25.72 -5.43 1.84
CA TYR A 21 -25.43 -6.85 2.07
C TYR A 21 -25.91 -7.29 3.45
N THR A 22 -26.78 -8.30 3.51
CA THR A 22 -27.36 -8.85 4.74
C THR A 22 -26.91 -10.27 5.07
N GLY A 23 -25.81 -10.73 4.45
CA GLY A 23 -25.26 -12.06 4.70
C GLY A 23 -24.33 -12.10 5.92
N GLU A 24 -23.31 -12.94 5.85
CA GLU A 24 -22.38 -13.18 6.96
C GLU A 24 -21.52 -11.93 7.28
N PRO A 25 -21.54 -11.41 8.53
CA PRO A 25 -20.76 -10.22 8.90
C PRO A 25 -19.26 -10.35 8.66
N ILE A 26 -18.71 -11.55 8.77
CA ILE A 26 -17.29 -11.81 8.50
C ILE A 26 -16.94 -11.60 7.02
N LEU A 27 -17.82 -11.98 6.09
CA LEU A 27 -17.63 -11.71 4.66
C LEU A 27 -17.67 -10.20 4.42
N ALA A 28 -18.64 -9.50 5.02
CA ALA A 28 -18.74 -8.05 4.93
C ALA A 28 -17.47 -7.35 5.45
N ALA A 29 -16.91 -7.82 6.56
CA ALA A 29 -15.67 -7.29 7.13
C ALA A 29 -14.46 -7.50 6.20
N ILE A 30 -14.31 -8.71 5.65
CA ILE A 30 -13.18 -9.04 4.75
C ILE A 30 -13.27 -8.22 3.45
N PHE A 31 -14.39 -8.30 2.74
CA PHE A 31 -14.56 -7.59 1.47
C PHE A 31 -14.62 -6.08 1.65
N GLY A 32 -15.26 -5.61 2.73
CA GLY A 32 -15.29 -4.20 3.11
C GLY A 32 -13.88 -3.66 3.37
N GLY A 33 -13.05 -4.40 4.11
CA GLY A 33 -11.66 -4.03 4.35
C GLY A 33 -10.85 -3.96 3.06
N ILE A 34 -11.00 -4.96 2.17
CA ILE A 34 -10.29 -5.00 0.90
C ILE A 34 -10.69 -3.83 -0.01
N LEU A 35 -11.99 -3.62 -0.21
CA LEU A 35 -12.50 -2.57 -1.10
C LEU A 35 -12.22 -1.17 -0.55
N ALA A 36 -12.42 -0.96 0.76
CA ALA A 36 -12.07 0.30 1.42
C ALA A 36 -10.56 0.58 1.32
N GLY A 37 -9.73 -0.44 1.52
CA GLY A 37 -8.27 -0.33 1.38
C GLY A 37 -7.85 0.05 -0.02
N ALA A 38 -8.47 -0.56 -1.04
CA ALA A 38 -8.20 -0.22 -2.43
C ALA A 38 -8.61 1.22 -2.76
N GLY A 39 -9.82 1.63 -2.36
CA GLY A 39 -10.32 2.99 -2.59
C GLY A 39 -9.46 4.07 -1.91
N LEU A 40 -9.12 3.87 -0.64
CA LEU A 40 -8.29 4.80 0.13
C LEU A 40 -6.85 4.84 -0.35
N ALA A 41 -6.28 3.71 -0.79
CA ALA A 41 -4.97 3.70 -1.42
C ALA A 41 -4.92 4.67 -2.60
N PHE A 42 -5.88 4.63 -3.52
CA PHE A 42 -5.93 5.57 -4.65
C PHE A 42 -6.00 7.05 -4.21
N ILE A 43 -6.69 7.34 -3.12
CA ILE A 43 -6.75 8.69 -2.54
C ILE A 43 -5.37 9.09 -1.99
N TYR A 44 -4.71 8.21 -1.25
CA TYR A 44 -3.38 8.47 -0.69
C TYR A 44 -2.29 8.60 -1.76
N MET A 45 -2.38 7.92 -2.91
CA MET A 45 -1.43 8.10 -4.04
C MET A 45 -1.41 9.53 -4.58
N ARG A 46 -2.47 10.31 -4.33
CA ARG A 46 -2.57 11.70 -4.76
C ARG A 46 -2.31 12.68 -3.61
N ASP A 47 -1.66 12.21 -2.53
CA ASP A 47 -1.41 12.98 -1.31
C ASP A 47 -2.69 13.64 -0.74
N SER A 48 -3.84 13.00 -0.97
CA SER A 48 -5.15 13.46 -0.53
C SER A 48 -5.66 12.63 0.66
N SER A 49 -6.66 13.16 1.37
CA SER A 49 -7.40 12.45 2.40
C SER A 49 -8.91 12.68 2.24
N THR A 50 -9.70 11.82 2.87
CA THR A 50 -11.16 11.89 3.01
C THR A 50 -11.62 12.90 4.06
N GLY A 51 -10.69 13.44 4.86
CA GLY A 51 -10.96 14.43 5.91
C GLY A 51 -11.27 13.84 7.29
N GLY A 52 -11.02 12.54 7.50
CA GLY A 52 -11.29 11.83 8.75
C GLY A 52 -10.02 11.54 9.57
N SER A 53 -9.96 10.36 10.20
CA SER A 53 -8.76 9.88 10.92
C SER A 53 -7.53 9.79 10.00
N ASP A 54 -7.75 9.61 8.71
CA ASP A 54 -6.72 9.56 7.68
C ASP A 54 -5.88 10.84 7.56
N PHE A 55 -6.42 12.01 7.95
CA PHE A 55 -5.66 13.24 8.04
C PHE A 55 -4.53 13.12 9.07
N ILE A 56 -4.82 12.51 10.22
CA ILE A 56 -3.84 12.24 11.28
C ILE A 56 -2.81 11.24 10.77
N VAL A 57 -3.25 10.18 10.08
CA VAL A 57 -2.37 9.16 9.48
C VAL A 57 -1.35 9.82 8.54
N LEU A 58 -1.80 10.66 7.61
CA LEU A 58 -0.92 11.37 6.67
C LEU A 58 0.01 12.36 7.37
N ALA A 59 -0.46 13.05 8.41
CA ALA A 59 0.38 13.95 9.20
C ALA A 59 1.48 13.20 9.96
N ILE A 60 1.18 12.03 10.53
CA ILE A 60 2.17 11.16 11.18
C ILE A 60 3.15 10.63 10.16
N ARG A 61 2.67 10.15 9.00
CA ARG A 61 3.52 9.66 7.90
C ARG A 61 4.50 10.72 7.42
N LYS A 62 4.07 11.97 7.32
CA LYS A 62 4.93 13.11 6.96
C LYS A 62 6.05 13.36 7.98
N LYS A 63 5.79 13.14 9.27
CA LYS A 63 6.80 13.26 10.34
C LYS A 63 7.68 12.02 10.49
N LYS A 64 7.16 10.83 10.17
CA LYS A 64 7.84 9.54 10.30
C LYS A 64 7.77 8.74 8.99
N PRO A 65 8.61 9.09 7.98
CA PRO A 65 8.59 8.47 6.65
C PRO A 65 9.09 7.01 6.62
N GLN A 66 9.48 6.44 7.76
CA GLN A 66 9.79 5.01 7.90
C GLN A 66 8.54 4.14 8.19
N LEU A 67 7.44 4.74 8.66
CA LEU A 67 6.23 4.00 9.04
C LEU A 67 5.22 3.94 7.88
N SER A 68 4.77 2.76 7.50
CA SER A 68 3.77 2.63 6.42
C SER A 68 2.42 3.25 6.80
N ILE A 69 1.65 3.69 5.80
CA ILE A 69 0.32 4.29 6.01
C ILE A 69 -0.62 3.24 6.62
N GLY A 70 -0.56 1.99 6.16
CA GLY A 70 -1.32 0.88 6.72
C GLY A 70 -0.99 0.62 8.18
N SER A 71 0.29 0.61 8.56
CA SER A 71 0.70 0.42 9.96
C SER A 71 0.19 1.53 10.89
N ILE A 72 0.29 2.78 10.45
CA ILE A 72 -0.21 3.93 11.24
C ILE A 72 -1.74 3.85 11.35
N SER A 73 -2.43 3.54 10.25
CA SER A 73 -3.90 3.44 10.26
C SER A 73 -4.37 2.29 11.16
N LEU A 74 -3.70 1.13 11.09
CA LEU A 74 -4.02 -0.01 11.95
C LEU A 74 -3.87 0.33 13.44
N ALA A 75 -2.86 1.12 13.81
CA ALA A 75 -2.69 1.58 15.18
C ALA A 75 -3.79 2.58 15.60
N VAL A 76 -4.08 3.58 14.76
CA VAL A 76 -5.09 4.61 15.05
C VAL A 76 -6.49 4.00 15.12
N ASP A 77 -6.91 3.31 14.05
CA ASP A 77 -8.23 2.72 13.94
C ASP A 77 -8.39 1.52 14.89
N GLY A 78 -7.33 0.74 15.12
CA GLY A 78 -7.33 -0.35 16.09
C GLY A 78 -7.59 0.13 17.51
N VAL A 79 -7.01 1.27 17.93
CA VAL A 79 -7.31 1.89 19.23
C VAL A 79 -8.77 2.33 19.29
N ILE A 80 -9.29 2.97 18.24
CA ILE A 80 -10.69 3.40 18.17
C ILE A 80 -11.65 2.19 18.29
N ILE A 81 -11.37 1.11 17.56
CA ILE A 81 -12.18 -0.11 17.56
C ILE A 81 -12.12 -0.81 18.92
N MET A 82 -10.95 -0.89 19.56
CA MET A 82 -10.82 -1.44 20.91
C MET A 82 -11.61 -0.63 21.94
N LEU A 83 -11.59 0.70 21.86
CA LEU A 83 -12.40 1.55 22.72
C LEU A 83 -13.91 1.35 22.49
N GLY A 84 -14.30 0.98 21.27
CA GLY A 84 -15.67 0.61 20.92
C GLY A 84 -16.23 -0.55 21.75
N TRP A 85 -15.39 -1.49 22.20
CA TRP A 85 -15.82 -2.57 23.10
C TRP A 85 -16.45 -2.02 24.40
N ILE A 86 -15.81 -1.00 24.99
CA ILE A 86 -16.24 -0.39 26.26
C ILE A 86 -17.61 0.27 26.10
N VAL A 87 -17.89 0.81 24.91
CA VAL A 87 -19.14 1.53 24.61
C VAL A 87 -20.27 0.58 24.24
N TYR A 88 -20.02 -0.40 23.37
CA TYR A 88 -21.06 -1.24 22.77
C TYR A 88 -21.20 -2.63 23.40
N GLY A 89 -20.23 -3.09 24.19
CA GLY A 89 -20.27 -4.37 24.89
C GLY A 89 -20.37 -5.61 23.98
N ASN A 90 -20.07 -5.50 22.68
CA ASN A 90 -20.14 -6.60 21.71
C ASN A 90 -18.76 -6.94 21.10
N ILE A 91 -18.24 -8.14 21.39
CA ILE A 91 -16.86 -8.52 21.10
C ILE A 91 -16.76 -8.95 19.65
N ASN A 92 -17.83 -9.53 19.11
CA ASN A 92 -17.91 -9.92 17.72
C ASN A 92 -17.80 -8.69 16.82
N ALA A 93 -18.48 -7.58 17.18
CA ALA A 93 -18.36 -6.32 16.43
C ALA A 93 -16.91 -5.79 16.41
N VAL A 94 -16.21 -5.87 17.53
CA VAL A 94 -14.80 -5.46 17.65
C VAL A 94 -13.89 -6.37 16.83
N LEU A 95 -14.09 -7.69 16.89
CA LEU A 95 -13.33 -8.66 16.11
C LEU A 95 -13.56 -8.48 14.60
N TYR A 96 -14.80 -8.23 14.17
CA TYR A 96 -15.10 -7.93 12.76
C TYR A 96 -14.46 -6.62 12.32
N GLY A 97 -14.51 -5.57 13.15
CA GLY A 97 -13.80 -4.31 12.89
C GLY A 97 -12.29 -4.50 12.78
N MET A 98 -11.69 -5.34 13.63
CA MET A 98 -10.27 -5.66 13.57
C MET A 98 -9.91 -6.42 12.28
N ILE A 99 -10.70 -7.42 11.88
CA ILE A 99 -10.51 -8.13 10.61
C ILE A 99 -10.57 -7.16 9.43
N MET A 100 -11.58 -6.29 9.41
CA MET A 100 -11.74 -5.27 8.38
C MET A 100 -10.53 -4.33 8.32
N THR A 101 -10.06 -3.85 9.47
CA THR A 101 -8.95 -2.89 9.57
C THR A 101 -7.61 -3.52 9.20
N ILE A 102 -7.39 -4.78 9.57
CA ILE A 102 -6.20 -5.54 9.14
C ILE A 102 -6.23 -5.71 7.62
N GLY A 103 -7.34 -6.18 7.04
CA GLY A 103 -7.50 -6.32 5.59
C GLY A 103 -7.28 -5.00 4.85
N TYR A 104 -7.89 -3.93 5.33
CA TYR A 104 -7.68 -2.56 4.86
C TYR A 104 -6.20 -2.16 4.87
N SER A 105 -5.51 -2.31 6.01
CA SER A 105 -4.10 -1.91 6.16
C SER A 105 -3.17 -2.65 5.20
N LEU A 106 -3.40 -3.96 5.01
CA LEU A 106 -2.61 -4.80 4.12
C LEU A 106 -2.80 -4.39 2.66
N ILE A 107 -4.03 -4.10 2.24
CA ILE A 107 -4.31 -3.66 0.87
C ILE A 107 -3.72 -2.27 0.62
N VAL A 108 -3.86 -1.34 1.56
CA VAL A 108 -3.25 0.00 1.46
C VAL A 108 -1.74 -0.12 1.27
N ASP A 109 -1.05 -0.86 2.15
CA ASP A 109 0.40 -0.98 2.05
C ASP A 109 0.84 -1.68 0.76
N LYS A 110 0.11 -2.71 0.33
CA LYS A 110 0.42 -3.43 -0.91
C LYS A 110 0.25 -2.54 -2.15
N LEU A 111 -0.76 -1.69 -2.19
CA LEU A 111 -0.97 -0.75 -3.30
C LEU A 111 -0.03 0.46 -3.24
N MET A 112 0.30 0.96 -2.04
CA MET A 112 1.17 2.13 -1.87
C MET A 112 2.63 1.80 -2.10
N TYR A 113 3.09 0.65 -1.61
CA TYR A 113 4.51 0.32 -1.58
C TYR A 113 4.85 -0.92 -2.41
N GLY A 114 3.89 -1.80 -2.66
CA GLY A 114 4.11 -3.05 -3.40
C GLY A 114 4.09 -2.90 -4.92
N ILE A 115 3.55 -1.80 -5.47
CA ILE A 115 3.59 -1.55 -6.92
C ILE A 115 4.97 -1.03 -7.36
N ASP A 116 5.72 -0.36 -6.49
CA ASP A 116 7.10 0.06 -6.75
C ASP A 116 8.10 -1.07 -6.43
N SER A 117 7.94 -2.21 -7.11
CA SER A 117 9.00 -3.23 -7.11
C SER A 117 10.15 -2.75 -7.98
N ARG A 118 10.98 -1.83 -7.45
CA ARG A 118 12.33 -1.61 -7.99
C ARG A 118 13.09 -2.93 -7.84
N LYS A 119 13.10 -3.71 -8.92
CA LYS A 119 13.83 -4.98 -8.99
C LYS A 119 15.29 -4.68 -9.29
N LEU A 120 16.19 -5.16 -8.44
CA LEU A 120 17.63 -5.17 -8.71
C LEU A 120 17.94 -6.39 -9.59
N LEU A 121 18.40 -6.17 -10.80
CA LEU A 121 19.06 -7.20 -11.60
C LEU A 121 20.56 -7.08 -11.38
N ILE A 122 21.22 -8.22 -11.16
CA ILE A 122 22.68 -8.31 -11.13
C ILE A 122 23.09 -9.22 -12.29
N ILE A 123 23.79 -8.68 -13.28
CA ILE A 123 24.20 -9.43 -14.48
C ILE A 123 25.72 -9.60 -14.45
N VAL A 124 26.18 -10.85 -14.38
CA VAL A 124 27.61 -11.18 -14.43
C VAL A 124 27.95 -11.68 -15.84
N THR A 125 28.72 -10.90 -16.60
CA THR A 125 29.04 -11.21 -18.00
C THR A 125 30.50 -10.93 -18.34
N SER A 126 30.99 -11.55 -19.42
CA SER A 126 32.29 -11.20 -20.01
C SER A 126 32.20 -10.03 -21.01
N ASN A 127 30.97 -9.63 -21.39
CA ASN A 127 30.72 -8.62 -22.42
C ASN A 127 29.79 -7.52 -21.86
N GLY A 128 30.20 -6.89 -20.76
CA GLY A 128 29.38 -5.94 -20.00
C GLY A 128 29.09 -4.68 -20.78
N ASP A 129 30.04 -4.15 -21.53
CA ASP A 129 29.85 -2.92 -22.33
C ASP A 129 28.74 -3.08 -23.38
N ASN A 130 28.71 -4.20 -24.10
CA ASN A 130 27.68 -4.46 -25.10
C ASN A 130 26.30 -4.70 -24.47
N VAL A 131 26.25 -5.34 -23.30
CA VAL A 131 25.00 -5.58 -22.55
C VAL A 131 24.48 -4.27 -21.96
N ALA A 132 25.33 -3.46 -21.32
CA ALA A 132 24.97 -2.15 -20.77
C ALA A 132 24.47 -1.21 -21.87
N ARG A 133 25.12 -1.19 -23.04
CA ARG A 133 24.68 -0.41 -24.20
C ARG A 133 23.30 -0.84 -24.68
N ARG A 134 23.06 -2.15 -24.84
CA ARG A 134 21.73 -2.67 -25.24
C ARG A 134 20.65 -2.36 -24.22
N ILE A 135 20.94 -2.45 -22.93
CA ILE A 135 19.97 -2.08 -21.88
C ILE A 135 19.63 -0.58 -21.97
N GLY A 136 20.64 0.27 -22.22
CA GLY A 136 20.42 1.71 -22.43
C GLY A 136 19.60 2.03 -23.68
N GLU A 137 19.89 1.35 -24.80
CA GLU A 137 19.22 1.56 -26.10
C GLU A 137 17.80 0.97 -26.16
N GLU A 138 17.57 -0.21 -25.57
CA GLU A 138 16.29 -0.93 -25.69
C GLU A 138 15.33 -0.66 -24.52
N ILE A 139 15.85 -0.38 -23.32
CA ILE A 139 15.05 -0.28 -22.07
C ILE A 139 15.08 1.16 -21.50
N GLU A 140 15.93 2.04 -22.02
CA GLU A 140 16.10 3.43 -21.55
C GLU A 140 16.38 3.51 -20.03
N ARG A 141 17.15 2.56 -19.50
CA ARG A 141 17.54 2.51 -18.08
C ARG A 141 19.04 2.68 -17.87
N GLY A 142 19.38 3.38 -16.78
CA GLY A 142 20.75 3.55 -16.33
C GLY A 142 21.31 2.24 -15.77
N VAL A 143 22.56 1.94 -16.11
CA VAL A 143 23.29 0.74 -15.68
C VAL A 143 24.56 1.20 -14.95
N THR A 144 24.91 0.55 -13.84
CA THR A 144 26.17 0.80 -13.14
C THR A 144 27.09 -0.38 -13.37
N VAL A 145 28.31 -0.13 -13.84
CA VAL A 145 29.28 -1.20 -14.14
C VAL A 145 30.29 -1.29 -12.99
N ALA A 146 30.51 -2.51 -12.50
CA ALA A 146 31.57 -2.82 -11.55
C ALA A 146 32.47 -3.95 -12.09
N ASP A 147 33.78 -3.81 -11.88
CA ASP A 147 34.74 -4.83 -12.26
C ASP A 147 34.78 -5.99 -11.25
N GLY A 148 34.76 -7.22 -11.76
CA GLY A 148 34.84 -8.44 -10.98
C GLY A 148 35.88 -9.41 -11.52
N LYS A 149 36.29 -10.38 -10.69
CA LYS A 149 37.17 -11.48 -11.08
C LYS A 149 36.59 -12.80 -10.60
N GLY A 150 36.48 -13.77 -11.51
CA GLY A 150 36.04 -15.12 -11.14
C GLY A 150 37.05 -15.76 -10.20
N ALA A 151 36.64 -16.11 -8.98
CA ALA A 151 37.52 -16.71 -7.99
C ALA A 151 38.08 -18.08 -8.45
N TYR A 152 37.28 -18.87 -9.16
CA TYR A 152 37.68 -20.18 -9.67
C TYR A 152 38.47 -20.10 -10.98
N THR A 153 37.99 -19.32 -11.95
CA THR A 153 38.57 -19.26 -13.30
C THR A 153 39.67 -18.21 -13.45
N GLY A 154 39.78 -17.25 -12.52
CA GLY A 154 40.70 -16.11 -12.61
C GLY A 154 40.32 -15.06 -13.67
N ASN A 155 39.26 -15.30 -14.45
CA ASN A 155 38.89 -14.44 -15.57
C ASN A 155 38.25 -13.13 -15.09
N LYS A 156 38.56 -12.03 -15.78
CA LYS A 156 37.88 -10.75 -15.61
C LYS A 156 36.41 -10.89 -16.02
N LYS A 157 35.52 -10.28 -15.24
CA LYS A 157 34.08 -10.21 -15.45
C LYS A 157 33.61 -8.80 -15.17
N GLN A 158 32.50 -8.40 -15.77
CA GLN A 158 31.80 -7.17 -15.44
C GLN A 158 30.48 -7.54 -14.77
N ILE A 159 30.15 -6.79 -13.72
CA ILE A 159 28.91 -6.88 -12.95
C ILE A 159 28.10 -5.63 -13.29
N LEU A 160 26.89 -5.83 -13.81
CA LEU A 160 25.93 -4.77 -14.15
C LEU A 160 24.73 -4.81 -13.21
#